data_AF-A0A429G360-F1
#
_entry.id   AF-A0A429G360-F1
#
_cell.length_a   1.000
_cell.length_b   1.000
_cell.length_c   1.000
_cell.angle_alpha   90.00
_cell.angle_beta   90.00
_cell.angle_gamma   90.00
#
_symmetry.space_group_name_H-M   'P 1'
#
loop_
_entity.id
_entity.type
_entity.pdbx_description
1 polymer ?
#
loop_
_entity_poly.entity_id
_entity_poly.type
_entity_poly.pdbx_seq_one_letter_code
_entity_poly.pdbx_strand_id
1 'polypeptide(L)'
;MFLILAELRKSVNRIFQSHHYAFIINMSKCYDMGERICIATWGNPQNWEDVNYVLDEDSDYGKTSLKLLQRKIEPDMTVLIGLDTLARRGSSYEEVRESAEGIYRNYLEKFGLTVDKIIIAPGVGEFKEKVDGIDINKIFIGEMSDFYSYILHELEEILPIEDLEIHLDLTHGINFMPVLTYRAVMELVEIIPKKVKLFVYNSDPFSKGVGRLRINRVESSEIPWRPSFIKLSNSMELLRPIDLNESEKEKLFKSELKEYKEAKKGIKELNAFIGSIANGLPLALFTFYPEIELLDRCIEETMKIYNDYVEVNDEKMEIRVKRRLSLGRDFPSLIKLRLIARALRELGVEKKSEVELAELNELREKLFQRNERMNAMISYDLNEIEEKVGQAADWRKLKEFLGYKGNYDHRNFLAHSGLERNAVEVKRENDKILLKYCEDLIKRVKEDSARGLLSWGQ
;
A
#
# COMPACT_ATOMS: atom_id res chain seq x y z
N MET A 1 49.31 -48.02 -15.24
CA MET A 1 48.29 -47.84 -14.18
C MET A 1 48.39 -46.47 -13.49
N PHE A 2 49.58 -46.03 -13.03
CA PHE A 2 49.77 -44.71 -12.42
C PHE A 2 49.51 -43.50 -13.32
N LEU A 3 49.78 -43.60 -14.63
CA LEU A 3 49.51 -42.52 -15.60
C LEU A 3 48.01 -42.29 -15.86
N ILE A 4 47.21 -43.37 -15.91
CA ILE A 4 45.76 -43.30 -16.12
C ILE A 4 45.04 -42.66 -14.91
N LEU A 5 45.52 -42.95 -13.70
CA LEU A 5 45.00 -42.33 -12.47
C LEU A 5 45.31 -40.82 -12.39
N ALA A 6 46.44 -40.37 -12.93
CA ALA A 6 46.81 -38.95 -12.95
C ALA A 6 45.96 -38.14 -13.95
N GLU A 7 45.62 -38.71 -15.11
CA GLU A 7 44.72 -38.09 -16.09
C GLU A 7 43.27 -38.04 -15.61
N LEU A 8 42.77 -39.12 -14.98
CA LEU A 8 41.44 -39.13 -14.35
C LEU A 8 41.33 -38.05 -13.27
N ARG A 9 42.37 -37.84 -12.46
CA ARG A 9 42.37 -36.80 -11.41
C ARG A 9 42.37 -35.38 -11.98
N LYS A 10 43.02 -35.14 -13.13
CA LYS A 10 42.97 -33.84 -13.84
C LYS A 10 41.61 -33.59 -14.50
N SER A 11 40.99 -34.61 -15.08
CA SER A 11 39.66 -34.50 -15.69
C SER A 11 38.56 -34.31 -14.65
N VAL A 12 38.62 -35.01 -13.51
CA VAL A 12 37.70 -34.81 -12.38
C VAL A 12 37.86 -33.42 -11.77
N ASN A 13 39.09 -32.90 -11.60
CA ASN A 13 39.29 -31.54 -11.10
C ASN A 13 38.81 -30.44 -12.08
N ARG A 14 38.89 -30.66 -13.39
CA ARG A 14 38.31 -29.73 -14.38
C ARG A 14 36.77 -29.72 -14.36
N ILE A 15 36.15 -30.89 -14.20
CA ILE A 15 34.69 -31.01 -14.08
C ILE A 15 34.21 -30.40 -12.76
N PHE A 16 34.94 -30.58 -11.66
CA PHE A 16 34.62 -29.96 -10.38
C PHE A 16 34.80 -28.45 -10.40
N GLN A 17 35.83 -27.91 -11.05
CA GLN A 17 36.01 -26.44 -11.16
C GLN A 17 34.98 -25.78 -12.08
N SER A 18 34.58 -26.42 -13.19
CA SER A 18 33.55 -25.86 -14.09
C SER A 18 32.16 -25.91 -13.46
N HIS A 19 31.85 -26.95 -12.68
CA HIS A 19 30.58 -27.04 -11.97
C HIS A 19 30.56 -26.16 -10.72
N HIS A 20 31.64 -26.00 -9.97
CA HIS A 20 31.65 -25.06 -8.83
C HIS A 20 31.53 -23.60 -9.28
N TYR A 21 32.11 -23.19 -10.41
CA TYR A 21 31.91 -21.82 -10.91
C TYR A 21 30.50 -21.59 -11.45
N ALA A 22 29.89 -22.57 -12.14
CA ALA A 22 28.49 -22.48 -12.54
C ALA A 22 27.52 -22.52 -11.35
N PHE A 23 27.86 -23.27 -10.29
CA PHE A 23 27.05 -23.34 -9.06
C PHE A 23 27.22 -22.11 -8.17
N ILE A 24 28.41 -21.50 -8.13
CA ILE A 24 28.64 -20.25 -7.38
C ILE A 24 28.04 -19.05 -8.11
N ILE A 25 28.06 -19.02 -9.45
CA ILE A 25 27.37 -17.96 -10.23
C ILE A 25 25.85 -18.09 -10.13
N ASN A 26 25.31 -19.33 -10.03
CA ASN A 26 23.89 -19.54 -9.73
C ASN A 26 23.54 -19.31 -8.25
N MET A 27 24.43 -19.59 -7.29
CA MET A 27 24.18 -19.27 -5.88
C MET A 27 24.31 -17.78 -5.56
N SER A 28 25.07 -17.00 -6.34
CA SER A 28 25.03 -15.53 -6.25
C SER A 28 23.76 -14.91 -6.86
N LYS A 29 22.91 -15.70 -7.52
CA LYS A 29 21.51 -15.36 -7.86
C LYS A 29 20.49 -15.90 -6.84
N CYS A 30 20.94 -16.60 -5.79
CA CYS A 30 20.11 -17.17 -4.72
C CYS A 30 20.42 -16.55 -3.35
N TYR A 31 20.68 -15.24 -3.31
CA TYR A 31 20.25 -14.47 -2.15
C TYR A 31 18.79 -14.14 -2.40
N ASP A 32 17.90 -14.79 -1.64
CA ASP A 32 16.46 -14.56 -1.53
C ASP A 32 16.10 -13.10 -1.87
N MET A 33 15.83 -12.83 -3.14
CA MET A 33 15.28 -11.56 -3.59
C MET A 33 13.79 -11.78 -3.53
N GLY A 34 13.11 -11.03 -2.67
CA GLY A 34 11.66 -11.07 -2.55
C GLY A 34 10.95 -10.79 -3.88
N GLU A 35 9.63 -10.89 -3.91
CA GLU A 35 8.86 -10.82 -5.15
C GLU A 35 9.15 -9.56 -5.97
N ARG A 36 9.47 -9.75 -7.26
CA ARG A 36 9.78 -8.67 -8.20
C ARG A 36 8.54 -8.26 -8.96
N ILE A 37 8.07 -7.05 -8.71
CA ILE A 37 6.86 -6.51 -9.35
C ILE A 37 7.24 -5.35 -10.26
N CYS A 38 6.90 -5.46 -11.54
CA CYS A 38 7.05 -4.37 -12.50
C CYS A 38 5.70 -3.64 -12.69
N ILE A 39 5.67 -2.34 -12.40
CA ILE A 39 4.48 -1.51 -12.55
C ILE A 39 4.76 -0.49 -13.66
N ALA A 40 3.93 -0.44 -14.70
CA ALA A 40 4.10 0.51 -15.80
C ALA A 40 2.86 1.40 -15.97
N THR A 41 3.08 2.67 -16.28
CA THR A 41 1.99 3.61 -16.59
C THR A 41 1.93 3.89 -18.09
N TRP A 42 0.76 3.73 -18.71
CA TRP A 42 0.56 3.97 -20.15
C TRP A 42 -0.56 4.99 -20.40
N GLY A 43 -0.26 6.02 -21.20
CA GLY A 43 -1.25 6.86 -21.86
C GLY A 43 -1.86 6.18 -23.08
N ASN A 44 -1.95 6.88 -24.21
CA ASN A 44 -2.47 6.30 -25.47
C ASN A 44 -1.34 5.70 -26.33
N PRO A 45 -1.28 4.36 -26.53
CA PRO A 45 -0.22 3.71 -27.30
C PRO A 45 -0.30 3.91 -28.82
N GLN A 46 -1.42 4.42 -29.34
CA GLN A 46 -1.67 4.50 -30.78
C GLN A 46 -0.61 5.28 -31.55
N ASN A 47 -0.08 6.34 -30.93
CA ASN A 47 0.84 7.27 -31.59
C ASN A 47 2.31 7.00 -31.25
N TRP A 48 2.62 5.90 -30.57
CA TRP A 48 4.01 5.54 -30.29
C TRP A 48 4.70 5.06 -31.57
N GLU A 49 5.92 5.57 -31.78
CA GLU A 49 6.78 5.21 -32.90
C GLU A 49 7.81 4.18 -32.44
N ASP A 50 8.28 3.35 -33.37
CA ASP A 50 9.32 2.39 -33.07
C ASP A 50 10.67 3.10 -32.87
N VAL A 51 11.31 2.82 -31.74
CA VAL A 51 12.62 3.38 -31.37
C VAL A 51 13.49 2.30 -30.76
N ASN A 52 14.81 2.49 -30.79
CA ASN A 52 15.73 1.61 -30.08
C ASN A 52 15.86 2.05 -28.62
N TYR A 53 15.17 1.36 -27.70
CA TYR A 53 15.33 1.58 -26.26
C TYR A 53 16.63 0.95 -25.78
N VAL A 54 17.35 1.64 -24.89
CA VAL A 54 18.59 1.11 -24.30
C VAL A 54 18.59 1.26 -22.79
N LEU A 55 18.87 0.17 -22.08
CA LEU A 55 19.00 0.10 -20.63
C LEU A 55 20.31 -0.59 -20.27
N ASP A 56 21.26 0.19 -19.78
CA ASP A 56 22.68 -0.18 -19.62
C ASP A 56 23.29 -0.69 -20.95
N GLU A 57 23.64 -1.99 -21.02
CA GLU A 57 24.21 -2.63 -22.21
C GLU A 57 23.15 -3.29 -23.11
N ASP A 58 21.93 -3.48 -22.60
CA ASP A 58 20.84 -4.13 -23.32
C ASP A 58 20.06 -3.11 -24.16
N SER A 59 19.60 -3.56 -25.33
CA SER A 59 18.73 -2.74 -26.18
C SER A 59 17.56 -3.54 -26.74
N ASP A 60 16.44 -2.89 -26.99
CA ASP A 60 15.31 -3.47 -27.69
C ASP A 60 14.66 -2.46 -28.63
N TYR A 61 14.33 -2.90 -29.83
CA TYR A 61 13.62 -2.07 -30.81
C TYR A 61 12.12 -2.29 -30.68
N GLY A 62 11.36 -1.22 -30.48
CA GLY A 62 9.91 -1.28 -30.39
C GLY A 62 9.29 0.03 -29.94
N LYS A 63 7.99 -0.01 -29.67
CA LYS A 63 7.17 1.17 -29.32
C LYS A 63 7.09 1.47 -27.82
N THR A 64 7.65 0.60 -26.98
CA THR A 64 7.56 0.73 -25.53
C THR A 64 8.81 0.22 -24.82
N SER A 65 9.12 0.84 -23.68
CA SER A 65 10.20 0.47 -22.77
C SER A 65 9.92 -0.83 -22.02
N LEU A 66 8.64 -1.18 -21.85
CA LEU A 66 8.21 -2.29 -20.99
C LEU A 66 8.81 -3.62 -21.41
N LYS A 67 8.97 -3.86 -22.73
CA LYS A 67 9.56 -5.09 -23.25
C LYS A 67 11.00 -5.31 -22.79
N LEU A 68 11.82 -4.26 -22.89
CA LEU A 68 13.20 -4.30 -22.46
C LEU A 68 13.29 -4.47 -20.95
N LEU A 69 12.40 -3.81 -20.20
CA LEU A 69 12.32 -3.92 -18.75
C LEU A 69 11.93 -5.34 -18.31
N GLN A 70 10.87 -5.94 -18.86
CA GLN A 70 10.46 -7.31 -18.54
C GLN A 70 11.56 -8.33 -18.82
N ARG A 71 12.23 -8.20 -19.97
CA ARG A 71 13.35 -9.10 -20.33
C ARG A 71 14.54 -8.97 -19.37
N LYS A 72 14.84 -7.75 -18.92
CA LYS A 72 16.01 -7.48 -18.08
C LYS A 72 15.76 -7.80 -16.61
N ILE A 73 14.58 -7.44 -16.12
CA ILE A 73 14.19 -7.58 -14.71
C ILE A 73 13.72 -9.00 -14.42
N GLU A 74 13.06 -9.65 -15.39
CA GLU A 74 12.36 -10.93 -15.21
C GLU A 74 11.39 -10.87 -14.01
N PRO A 75 10.40 -9.95 -14.02
CA PRO A 75 9.50 -9.77 -12.89
C PRO A 75 8.57 -10.97 -12.71
N ASP A 76 8.24 -11.28 -11.46
CA ASP A 76 7.27 -12.31 -11.09
C ASP A 76 5.83 -11.87 -11.40
N MET A 77 5.59 -10.54 -11.37
CA MET A 77 4.33 -9.93 -11.78
C MET A 77 4.56 -8.62 -12.55
N THR A 78 3.82 -8.41 -13.64
CA THR A 78 3.74 -7.13 -14.35
C THR A 78 2.33 -6.55 -14.27
N VAL A 79 2.23 -5.31 -13.78
CA VAL A 79 1.00 -4.53 -13.67
C VAL A 79 1.06 -3.35 -14.64
N LEU A 80 0.04 -3.23 -15.49
CA LEU A 80 -0.14 -2.10 -16.38
C LEU A 80 -1.24 -1.17 -15.87
N ILE A 81 -0.92 0.11 -15.67
CA ILE A 81 -1.88 1.15 -15.31
C ILE A 81 -2.21 1.98 -16.54
N GLY A 82 -3.47 1.94 -16.96
CA GLY A 82 -4.03 2.75 -18.05
C GLY A 82 -5.17 3.65 -17.58
N LEU A 83 -5.64 4.52 -18.48
CA LEU A 83 -6.81 5.38 -18.26
C LEU A 83 -8.04 4.89 -19.01
N ASP A 84 -9.21 5.08 -18.40
CA ASP A 84 -10.51 4.86 -19.06
C ASP A 84 -10.82 5.88 -20.16
N THR A 85 -10.10 7.00 -20.22
CA THR A 85 -10.22 7.99 -21.31
C THR A 85 -9.88 7.43 -22.68
N LEU A 86 -9.26 6.24 -22.73
CA LEU A 86 -9.00 5.51 -23.97
C LEU A 86 -10.24 4.79 -24.50
N ALA A 87 -11.28 4.59 -23.69
CA ALA A 87 -12.52 3.95 -24.10
C ALA A 87 -13.14 4.64 -25.33
N ARG A 88 -13.83 3.83 -26.14
CA ARG A 88 -14.49 4.29 -27.38
C ARG A 88 -16.00 4.13 -27.36
N ARG A 89 -16.52 3.38 -26.40
CA ARG A 89 -17.94 3.05 -26.22
C ARG A 89 -18.20 2.55 -24.80
N GLY A 90 -19.47 2.49 -24.41
CA GLY A 90 -19.94 1.84 -23.19
C GLY A 90 -21.24 2.47 -22.72
N SER A 91 -22.23 1.66 -22.39
CA SER A 91 -23.52 2.10 -21.83
C SER A 91 -23.54 2.18 -20.30
N SER A 92 -22.52 1.60 -19.67
CA SER A 92 -22.26 1.63 -18.23
C SER A 92 -20.79 1.92 -17.97
N TYR A 93 -20.44 2.33 -16.74
CA TYR A 93 -19.04 2.60 -16.43
C TYR A 93 -18.14 1.36 -16.53
N GLU A 94 -18.70 0.18 -16.24
CA GLU A 94 -17.95 -1.08 -16.43
C GLU A 94 -17.65 -1.33 -17.91
N GLU A 95 -18.63 -1.17 -18.81
CA GLU A 95 -18.40 -1.30 -20.25
C GLU A 95 -17.39 -0.29 -20.80
N VAL A 96 -17.34 0.92 -20.22
CA VAL A 96 -16.31 1.92 -20.54
C VAL A 96 -14.93 1.39 -20.15
N ARG A 97 -14.78 0.84 -18.94
CA ARG A 97 -13.50 0.28 -18.47
C ARG A 97 -13.08 -0.92 -19.32
N GLU A 98 -13.99 -1.85 -19.61
CA GLU A 98 -13.76 -2.98 -20.51
C GLU A 98 -13.35 -2.51 -21.91
N SER A 99 -13.99 -1.46 -22.44
CA SER A 99 -13.62 -0.88 -23.73
C SER A 99 -12.18 -0.33 -23.72
N ALA A 100 -11.77 0.36 -22.66
CA ALA A 100 -10.40 0.86 -22.54
C ALA A 100 -9.40 -0.29 -22.37
N GLU A 101 -9.71 -1.26 -21.51
CA GLU A 101 -8.88 -2.45 -21.28
C GLU A 101 -8.63 -3.25 -22.56
N GLY A 102 -9.69 -3.48 -23.36
CA GLY A 102 -9.57 -4.16 -24.64
C GLY A 102 -8.61 -3.47 -25.62
N ILE A 103 -8.52 -2.13 -25.56
CA ILE A 103 -7.56 -1.38 -26.38
C ILE A 103 -6.13 -1.61 -25.89
N TYR A 104 -5.88 -1.56 -24.57
CA TYR A 104 -4.56 -1.88 -24.02
C TYR A 104 -4.15 -3.32 -24.34
N ARG A 105 -5.05 -4.29 -24.19
CA ARG A 105 -4.81 -5.71 -24.54
C ARG A 105 -4.41 -5.89 -26.00
N ASN A 106 -5.10 -5.21 -26.92
CA ASN A 106 -4.76 -5.23 -28.35
C ASN A 106 -3.34 -4.68 -28.61
N TYR A 107 -2.94 -3.59 -27.95
CA TYR A 107 -1.58 -3.06 -28.11
C TYR A 107 -0.53 -3.95 -27.45
N LEU A 108 -0.81 -4.54 -26.29
CA LEU A 108 0.07 -5.53 -25.66
C LEU A 108 0.33 -6.72 -26.61
N GLU A 109 -0.73 -7.28 -27.20
CA GLU A 109 -0.61 -8.36 -28.20
C GLU A 109 0.23 -7.92 -29.41
N LYS A 110 -0.06 -6.74 -29.99
CA LYS A 110 0.71 -6.18 -31.11
C LYS A 110 2.18 -5.97 -30.79
N PHE A 111 2.50 -5.66 -29.54
CA PHE A 111 3.88 -5.43 -29.10
C PHE A 111 4.56 -6.73 -28.63
N GLY A 112 3.84 -7.86 -28.63
CA GLY A 112 4.35 -9.14 -28.14
C GLY A 112 4.63 -9.12 -26.64
N LEU A 113 3.76 -8.47 -25.87
CA LEU A 113 3.85 -8.31 -24.42
C LEU A 113 2.73 -9.02 -23.71
N THR A 114 3.03 -9.51 -22.51
CA THR A 114 2.06 -10.07 -21.58
C THR A 114 2.18 -9.33 -20.26
N VAL A 115 1.04 -9.07 -19.63
CA VAL A 115 0.97 -8.49 -18.28
C VAL A 115 -0.06 -9.28 -17.48
N ASP A 116 0.17 -9.40 -16.18
CA ASP A 116 -0.67 -10.20 -15.28
C ASP A 116 -1.94 -9.44 -14.91
N LYS A 117 -1.84 -8.11 -14.76
CA LYS A 117 -2.95 -7.23 -14.41
C LYS A 117 -2.95 -5.96 -15.26
N ILE A 118 -4.13 -5.54 -15.69
CA ILE A 118 -4.38 -4.21 -16.25
C ILE A 118 -5.32 -3.47 -15.29
N ILE A 119 -4.88 -2.33 -14.76
CA ILE A 119 -5.70 -1.42 -13.96
C ILE A 119 -6.17 -0.29 -14.87
N ILE A 120 -7.48 -0.16 -15.04
CA ILE A 120 -8.10 0.96 -15.75
C ILE A 120 -8.59 1.99 -14.74
N ALA A 121 -7.82 3.07 -14.63
CA ALA A 121 -8.01 4.13 -13.66
C ALA A 121 -8.83 5.31 -14.21
N PRO A 122 -9.52 6.07 -13.33
CA PRO A 122 -10.35 7.19 -13.73
C PRO A 122 -9.50 8.35 -14.27
N GLY A 123 -9.64 8.65 -15.57
CA GLY A 123 -9.07 9.85 -16.19
C GLY A 123 -10.07 10.99 -16.30
N VAL A 124 -9.56 12.17 -16.64
CA VAL A 124 -10.33 13.41 -16.85
C VAL A 124 -9.81 14.10 -18.11
N GLY A 125 -10.71 14.65 -18.92
CA GLY A 125 -10.36 15.47 -20.08
C GLY A 125 -11.35 15.37 -21.23
N GLU A 126 -11.13 16.22 -22.23
CA GLU A 126 -11.86 16.21 -23.49
C GLU A 126 -10.91 15.80 -24.62
N PHE A 127 -11.34 14.82 -25.42
CA PHE A 127 -10.53 14.21 -26.47
C PHE A 127 -11.33 14.12 -27.76
N LYS A 128 -10.65 14.28 -28.89
CA LYS A 128 -11.21 13.98 -30.20
C LYS A 128 -10.42 12.84 -30.80
N GLU A 129 -11.12 11.78 -31.20
CA GLU A 129 -10.51 10.62 -31.80
C GLU A 129 -11.29 10.19 -33.04
N LYS A 130 -10.57 9.77 -34.07
CA LYS A 130 -11.19 9.24 -35.29
C LYS A 130 -11.26 7.72 -35.20
N VAL A 131 -12.46 7.17 -35.14
CA VAL A 131 -12.74 5.73 -35.10
C VAL A 131 -13.52 5.35 -36.36
N ASP A 132 -12.97 4.44 -37.15
CA ASP A 132 -13.57 3.99 -38.42
C ASP A 132 -13.97 5.12 -39.38
N GLY A 133 -13.18 6.20 -39.39
CA GLY A 133 -13.41 7.36 -40.24
C GLY A 133 -14.34 8.41 -39.65
N ILE A 134 -14.95 8.16 -38.49
CA ILE A 134 -15.89 9.04 -37.79
C ILE A 134 -15.15 9.75 -36.65
N ASP A 135 -15.31 11.07 -36.54
CA ASP A 135 -14.80 11.83 -35.40
C ASP A 135 -15.73 11.63 -34.20
N ILE A 136 -15.19 11.06 -33.13
CA ILE A 136 -15.87 10.86 -31.85
C ILE A 136 -15.29 11.86 -30.85
N ASN A 137 -16.19 12.62 -30.21
CA ASN A 137 -15.84 13.45 -29.06
C ASN A 137 -15.93 12.60 -27.79
N LYS A 138 -14.93 12.70 -26.92
CA LYS A 138 -14.89 11.94 -25.67
C LYS A 138 -14.71 12.90 -24.52
N ILE A 139 -15.62 12.88 -23.56
CA ILE A 139 -15.69 13.86 -22.46
C ILE A 139 -15.71 13.09 -21.15
N PHE A 140 -14.64 13.20 -20.36
CA PHE A 140 -14.50 12.57 -19.06
C PHE A 140 -14.43 13.64 -17.97
N ILE A 141 -15.46 13.70 -17.13
CA ILE A 141 -15.64 14.71 -16.08
C ILE A 141 -15.54 14.04 -14.72
N GLY A 142 -14.71 14.61 -13.85
CA GLY A 142 -14.52 14.15 -12.48
C GLY A 142 -13.34 14.85 -11.81
N GLU A 143 -12.96 14.35 -10.64
CA GLU A 143 -11.85 14.90 -9.85
C GLU A 143 -10.56 14.12 -10.16
N MET A 144 -9.48 14.83 -10.47
CA MET A 144 -8.19 14.20 -10.79
C MET A 144 -7.58 13.43 -9.61
N SER A 145 -7.95 13.79 -8.38
CA SER A 145 -7.54 13.06 -7.17
C SER A 145 -8.12 11.65 -7.10
N ASP A 146 -9.20 11.36 -7.82
CA ASP A 146 -9.77 10.01 -7.87
C ASP A 146 -8.78 9.02 -8.45
N PHE A 147 -7.96 9.43 -9.44
CA PHE A 147 -6.90 8.57 -9.99
C PHE A 147 -5.97 8.07 -8.89
N TYR A 148 -5.50 8.97 -8.03
CA TYR A 148 -4.59 8.62 -6.93
C TYR A 148 -5.24 7.62 -5.97
N SER A 149 -6.44 7.94 -5.48
CA SER A 149 -7.19 7.09 -4.54
C SER A 149 -7.52 5.73 -5.12
N TYR A 150 -7.84 5.67 -6.42
CA TYR A 150 -8.16 4.46 -7.15
C TYR A 150 -6.93 3.56 -7.33
N ILE A 151 -5.79 4.13 -7.76
CA ILE A 151 -4.53 3.39 -7.91
C ILE A 151 -4.05 2.87 -6.56
N LEU A 152 -4.18 3.67 -5.49
CA LEU A 152 -3.82 3.23 -4.15
C LEU A 152 -4.63 2.00 -3.72
N HIS A 153 -5.94 1.97 -4.00
CA HIS A 153 -6.80 0.83 -3.71
C HIS A 153 -6.40 -0.40 -4.52
N GLU A 154 -6.29 -0.26 -5.84
CA GLU A 154 -6.00 -1.40 -6.74
C GLU A 154 -4.63 -2.00 -6.48
N LEU A 155 -3.61 -1.19 -6.22
CA LEU A 155 -2.28 -1.68 -5.91
C LEU A 155 -2.20 -2.33 -4.51
N GLU A 156 -2.95 -1.84 -3.52
CA GLU A 156 -2.95 -2.44 -2.19
C GLU A 156 -3.50 -3.87 -2.18
N GLU A 157 -4.45 -4.20 -3.06
CA GLU A 157 -4.96 -5.57 -3.21
C GLU A 157 -3.98 -6.51 -3.93
N ILE A 158 -2.99 -5.95 -4.64
CA ILE A 158 -2.03 -6.70 -5.45
C ILE A 158 -0.70 -6.89 -4.72
N LEU A 159 -0.24 -5.87 -4.00
CA LEU A 159 1.07 -5.90 -3.35
C LEU A 159 1.07 -6.85 -2.14
N PRO A 160 1.97 -7.86 -2.10
CA PRO A 160 2.04 -8.77 -0.98
C PRO A 160 2.81 -8.18 0.21
N ILE A 161 2.61 -8.76 1.40
CA ILE A 161 3.24 -8.30 2.64
C ILE A 161 4.51 -9.13 2.93
N GLU A 162 5.48 -9.04 2.03
CA GLU A 162 6.75 -9.76 2.11
C GLU A 162 7.93 -8.87 1.69
N ASP A 163 9.14 -9.45 1.58
CA ASP A 163 10.26 -8.73 1.00
C ASP A 163 9.92 -8.46 -0.49
N LEU A 164 10.15 -7.25 -0.98
CA LEU A 164 9.71 -6.83 -2.32
C LEU A 164 10.78 -6.06 -3.08
N GLU A 165 10.77 -6.22 -4.39
CA GLU A 165 11.52 -5.39 -5.33
C GLU A 165 10.58 -4.82 -6.40
N ILE A 166 10.33 -3.51 -6.35
CA ILE A 166 9.38 -2.84 -7.23
C ILE A 166 10.12 -2.06 -8.30
N HIS A 167 9.73 -2.29 -9.55
CA HIS A 167 10.24 -1.61 -10.73
C HIS A 167 9.14 -0.77 -11.37
N LEU A 168 9.18 0.54 -11.16
CA LEU A 168 8.18 1.48 -11.63
C LEU A 168 8.61 2.15 -12.94
N ASP A 169 7.97 1.82 -14.06
CA ASP A 169 8.17 2.46 -15.36
C ASP A 169 7.19 3.62 -15.58
N LEU A 170 7.74 4.83 -15.59
CA LEU A 170 7.00 6.07 -15.79
C LEU A 170 7.08 6.61 -17.22
N THR A 171 7.82 5.93 -18.10
CA THR A 171 8.16 6.39 -19.45
C THR A 171 6.95 6.79 -20.31
N HIS A 172 5.88 6.00 -20.22
CA HIS A 172 4.70 6.12 -21.09
C HIS A 172 3.50 6.74 -20.39
N GLY A 173 3.64 7.11 -19.12
CA GLY A 173 2.61 7.80 -18.36
C GLY A 173 2.45 9.23 -18.84
N ILE A 174 1.22 9.74 -18.84
CA ILE A 174 0.92 11.09 -19.30
C ILE A 174 0.46 12.00 -18.17
N ASN A 175 0.79 13.28 -18.26
CA ASN A 175 0.33 14.34 -17.36
C ASN A 175 0.56 14.00 -15.88
N PHE A 176 -0.53 13.72 -15.15
CA PHE A 176 -0.53 13.44 -13.71
C PHE A 176 -0.19 12.00 -13.35
N MET A 177 -0.29 11.05 -14.30
CA MET A 177 -0.14 9.62 -14.01
C MET A 177 1.20 9.30 -13.36
N PRO A 178 2.36 9.76 -13.87
CA PRO A 178 3.64 9.41 -13.27
C PRO A 178 3.76 9.83 -11.81
N VAL A 179 3.34 11.06 -11.50
CA VAL A 179 3.44 11.64 -10.15
C VAL A 179 2.50 10.94 -9.18
N LEU A 180 1.23 10.75 -9.57
CA LEU A 180 0.24 10.15 -8.69
C LEU A 180 0.45 8.64 -8.49
N THR A 181 0.89 7.91 -9.52
CA THR A 181 1.27 6.50 -9.38
C THR A 181 2.51 6.34 -8.52
N TYR A 182 3.57 7.12 -8.74
CA TYR A 182 4.75 7.11 -7.88
C TYR A 182 4.38 7.35 -6.42
N ARG A 183 3.54 8.36 -6.15
CA ARG A 183 3.06 8.66 -4.81
C ARG A 183 2.28 7.48 -4.21
N ALA A 184 1.36 6.87 -4.95
CA ALA A 184 0.57 5.74 -4.46
C ALA A 184 1.47 4.54 -4.13
N VAL A 185 2.41 4.19 -5.03
CA VAL A 185 3.40 3.12 -4.79
C VAL A 185 4.19 3.42 -3.52
N MET A 186 4.79 4.62 -3.40
CA MET A 186 5.57 5.03 -2.23
C MET A 186 4.78 4.91 -0.93
N GLU A 187 3.55 5.44 -0.88
CA GLU A 187 2.74 5.39 0.35
C GLU A 187 2.37 3.96 0.77
N LEU A 188 2.21 3.02 -0.17
CA LEU A 188 1.95 1.61 0.14
C LEU A 188 3.21 0.88 0.61
N VAL A 189 4.34 1.07 -0.07
CA VAL A 189 5.57 0.33 0.25
C VAL A 189 6.20 0.74 1.58
N GLU A 190 6.00 2.01 1.99
CA GLU A 190 6.42 2.49 3.31
C GLU A 190 5.66 1.81 4.47
N ILE A 191 4.49 1.23 4.21
CA ILE A 191 3.68 0.51 5.21
C ILE A 191 4.15 -0.92 5.42
N ILE A 192 4.76 -1.55 4.41
CA ILE A 192 5.15 -2.96 4.45
C ILE A 192 6.34 -3.12 5.43
N PRO A 193 6.19 -3.87 6.55
CA PRO A 193 7.21 -3.98 7.60
C PRO A 193 8.31 -4.99 7.24
N LYS A 194 8.68 -5.06 5.97
CA LYS A 194 9.63 -6.01 5.38
C LYS A 194 10.77 -5.24 4.71
N LYS A 195 11.60 -5.89 3.89
CA LYS A 195 12.61 -5.21 3.07
C LYS A 195 11.99 -4.87 1.73
N VAL A 196 11.93 -3.59 1.39
CA VAL A 196 11.43 -3.17 0.08
C VAL A 196 12.50 -2.37 -0.66
N LYS A 197 12.73 -2.71 -1.92
CA LYS A 197 13.54 -1.93 -2.85
C LYS A 197 12.65 -1.31 -3.92
N LEU A 198 12.88 -0.04 -4.23
CA LEU A 198 12.20 0.66 -5.31
C LEU A 198 13.21 1.11 -6.35
N PHE A 199 12.93 0.76 -7.60
CA PHE A 199 13.60 1.24 -8.79
C PHE A 199 12.62 2.00 -9.66
N VAL A 200 12.94 3.25 -10.01
CA VAL A 200 12.08 4.07 -10.87
C VAL A 200 12.79 4.31 -12.20
N TYR A 201 12.07 4.14 -13.29
CA TYR A 201 12.56 4.25 -14.65
C TYR A 201 11.81 5.31 -15.43
N ASN A 202 12.54 6.06 -16.26
CA ASN A 202 11.96 6.96 -17.25
C ASN A 202 12.89 7.07 -18.45
N SER A 203 12.36 6.97 -19.67
CA SER A 203 13.19 7.17 -20.85
C SER A 203 13.51 8.63 -21.12
N ASP A 204 14.53 8.86 -21.94
CA ASP A 204 14.74 10.13 -22.60
C ASP A 204 13.45 10.57 -23.33
N PRO A 205 13.17 11.88 -23.41
CA PRO A 205 11.97 12.37 -24.08
C PRO A 205 12.02 12.01 -25.56
N PHE A 206 10.92 11.48 -26.07
CA PHE A 206 10.79 11.19 -27.49
C PHE A 206 10.65 12.47 -28.31
N SER A 207 11.39 12.55 -29.42
CA SER A 207 11.15 13.52 -30.48
C SER A 207 11.22 12.82 -31.84
N LYS A 208 10.43 13.29 -32.81
CA LYS A 208 10.34 12.67 -34.13
C LYS A 208 11.71 12.59 -34.78
N GLY A 209 12.04 11.40 -35.30
CA GLY A 209 13.33 11.12 -35.94
C GLY A 209 14.44 10.67 -35.00
N VAL A 210 14.19 10.56 -33.69
CA VAL A 210 15.14 9.95 -32.75
C VAL A 210 15.13 8.43 -32.89
N GLY A 211 16.24 7.87 -33.33
CA GLY A 211 16.39 6.42 -33.51
C GLY A 211 16.72 5.64 -32.22
N ARG A 212 17.07 6.32 -31.13
CA ARG A 212 17.52 5.70 -29.87
C ARG A 212 17.08 6.50 -28.65
N LEU A 213 16.45 5.85 -27.68
CA LEU A 213 16.10 6.43 -26.38
C LEU A 213 16.77 5.64 -25.26
N ARG A 214 17.45 6.31 -24.33
CA ARG A 214 17.96 5.66 -23.13
C ARG A 214 16.83 5.55 -22.10
N ILE A 215 16.66 4.38 -21.50
CA ILE A 215 15.87 4.21 -20.27
C ILE A 215 16.80 4.54 -19.10
N ASN A 216 16.45 5.58 -18.35
CA ASN A 216 17.22 6.01 -17.19
C ASN A 216 16.58 5.43 -15.94
N ARG A 217 17.39 4.78 -15.09
CA ARG A 217 17.01 4.50 -13.70
C ARG A 217 17.19 5.80 -12.91
N VAL A 218 16.08 6.47 -12.62
CA VAL A 218 16.05 7.78 -11.96
C VAL A 218 16.08 7.66 -10.44
N GLU A 219 15.69 6.51 -9.90
CA GLU A 219 15.76 6.20 -8.47
C GLU A 219 16.16 4.73 -8.23
N SER A 220 16.87 4.50 -7.13
CA SER A 220 17.25 3.19 -6.61
C SER A 220 17.36 3.31 -5.09
N SER A 221 16.29 2.95 -4.38
CA SER A 221 16.16 3.20 -2.95
C SER A 221 15.77 1.94 -2.19
N GLU A 222 16.40 1.71 -1.03
CA GLU A 222 15.83 0.82 -0.01
C GLU A 222 14.82 1.63 0.79
N ILE A 223 13.58 1.15 0.86
CA ILE A 223 12.49 1.88 1.48
C ILE A 223 12.42 1.50 2.96
N PRO A 224 12.60 2.47 3.88
CA PRO A 224 12.40 2.21 5.29
C PRO A 224 10.91 2.13 5.62
N TRP A 225 10.58 1.32 6.63
CA TRP A 225 9.22 1.29 7.18
C TRP A 225 8.92 2.63 7.87
N ARG A 226 8.11 3.46 7.20
CA ARG A 226 7.76 4.83 7.62
C ARG A 226 6.33 5.18 7.19
N PRO A 227 5.32 4.39 7.61
CA PRO A 227 3.95 4.63 7.23
C PRO A 227 3.49 6.05 7.58
N SER A 228 2.75 6.68 6.66
CA SER A 228 2.17 8.01 6.88
C SER A 228 0.90 7.91 7.75
N PHE A 229 1.01 8.34 9.00
CA PHE A 229 -0.07 8.27 9.97
C PHE A 229 -0.98 9.51 9.89
N ILE A 230 -1.98 9.45 8.99
CA ILE A 230 -2.98 10.51 8.87
C ILE A 230 -4.21 10.15 9.69
N LYS A 231 -4.63 11.08 10.53
CA LYS A 231 -5.86 10.96 11.32
C LYS A 231 -7.09 10.95 10.42
N LEU A 232 -7.96 9.97 10.58
CA LEU A 232 -9.29 9.97 9.96
C LEU A 232 -10.11 11.12 10.53
N SER A 233 -10.70 11.93 9.65
CA SER A 233 -11.50 13.08 10.09
C SER A 233 -12.76 12.63 10.83
N ASN A 234 -13.24 13.40 11.83
CA ASN A 234 -14.44 13.03 12.59
C ASN A 234 -15.68 12.78 11.71
N SER A 235 -15.73 13.42 10.54
CA SER A 235 -16.79 13.22 9.55
C SER A 235 -16.60 11.95 8.73
N MET A 236 -15.40 11.38 8.64
CA MET A 236 -15.02 10.25 7.79
C MET A 236 -15.51 10.48 6.35
N GLU A 237 -14.81 11.29 5.59
CA GLU A 237 -15.20 11.66 4.23
C GLU A 237 -14.60 10.65 3.24
N LEU A 238 -15.30 9.51 3.06
CA LEU A 238 -14.90 8.47 2.10
C LEU A 238 -15.38 8.77 0.67
N LEU A 239 -16.54 9.43 0.54
CA LEU A 239 -17.10 9.90 -0.73
C LEU A 239 -17.49 11.37 -0.60
N ARG A 240 -17.19 12.13 -1.65
CA ARG A 240 -17.53 13.55 -1.76
C ARG A 240 -18.49 13.75 -2.94
N PRO A 241 -19.73 14.23 -2.70
CA PRO A 241 -20.63 14.61 -3.78
C PRO A 241 -20.06 15.76 -4.61
N ILE A 242 -19.98 15.58 -5.93
CA ILE A 242 -19.57 16.64 -6.87
C ILE A 242 -20.80 17.29 -7.45
N ASP A 243 -21.72 16.48 -7.98
CA ASP A 243 -22.91 16.96 -8.70
C ASP A 243 -24.15 16.12 -8.38
N LEU A 244 -24.51 16.10 -7.09
CA LEU A 244 -25.73 15.47 -6.59
C LEU A 244 -26.72 16.55 -6.12
N ASN A 245 -28.00 16.35 -6.39
CA ASN A 245 -29.07 17.15 -5.81
C ASN A 245 -29.33 16.75 -4.34
N GLU A 246 -30.14 17.53 -3.62
CA GLU A 246 -30.38 17.29 -2.18
C GLU A 246 -31.05 15.94 -1.88
N SER A 247 -31.95 15.47 -2.75
CA SER A 247 -32.60 14.17 -2.56
C SER A 247 -31.61 13.01 -2.76
N GLU A 248 -30.70 13.13 -3.73
CA GLU A 248 -29.64 12.14 -3.96
C GLU A 248 -28.61 12.13 -2.83
N LYS A 249 -28.19 13.31 -2.34
CA LYS A 249 -27.33 13.41 -1.14
C LYS A 249 -28.00 12.75 0.06
N GLU A 250 -29.29 13.01 0.27
CA GLU A 250 -30.04 12.40 1.35
C GLU A 250 -30.04 10.87 1.22
N LYS A 251 -30.31 10.34 0.02
CA LYS A 251 -30.26 8.90 -0.26
C LYS A 251 -28.88 8.30 0.02
N LEU A 252 -27.82 8.92 -0.50
CA LEU A 252 -26.43 8.48 -0.31
C LEU A 252 -26.08 8.33 1.17
N PHE A 253 -26.28 9.39 1.95
CA PHE A 253 -25.87 9.41 3.37
C PHE A 253 -26.85 8.70 4.31
N LYS A 254 -28.15 8.60 3.96
CA LYS A 254 -29.15 7.95 4.81
C LYS A 254 -29.34 6.47 4.52
N SER A 255 -29.29 6.01 3.26
CA SER A 255 -29.66 4.63 2.93
C SER A 255 -28.55 3.77 2.32
N GLU A 256 -27.58 4.35 1.62
CA GLU A 256 -26.61 3.58 0.84
C GLU A 256 -25.30 3.32 1.57
N LEU A 257 -24.79 4.29 2.32
CA LEU A 257 -23.57 4.17 3.12
C LEU A 257 -23.84 3.47 4.48
N LYS A 258 -24.07 2.15 4.48
CA LYS A 258 -24.40 1.39 5.69
C LYS A 258 -23.16 0.95 6.45
N GLU A 259 -22.23 0.26 5.78
CA GLU A 259 -20.98 -0.21 6.40
C GLU A 259 -20.13 0.99 6.86
N TYR A 260 -20.14 2.06 6.07
CA TYR A 260 -19.62 3.36 6.46
C TYR A 260 -20.09 3.84 7.85
N LYS A 261 -21.39 3.74 8.15
CA LYS A 261 -21.93 4.20 9.44
C LYS A 261 -21.43 3.35 10.59
N GLU A 262 -21.24 2.06 10.36
CA GLU A 262 -20.69 1.16 11.37
C GLU A 262 -19.22 1.48 11.62
N ALA A 263 -18.40 1.56 10.57
CA ALA A 263 -17.00 1.95 10.67
C ALA A 263 -16.82 3.32 11.36
N LYS A 264 -17.71 4.28 11.06
CA LYS A 264 -17.71 5.62 11.67
C LYS A 264 -17.96 5.60 13.17
N LYS A 265 -18.74 4.66 13.71
CA LYS A 265 -18.90 4.52 15.17
C LYS A 265 -17.56 4.20 15.85
N GLY A 266 -16.71 3.44 15.16
CA GLY A 266 -15.38 3.04 15.60
C GLY A 266 -14.26 4.05 15.32
N ILE A 267 -14.54 5.24 14.76
CA ILE A 267 -13.48 6.13 14.25
C ILE A 267 -12.43 6.56 15.30
N LYS A 268 -12.85 6.74 16.55
CA LYS A 268 -11.92 7.06 17.64
C LYS A 268 -10.97 5.90 17.93
N GLU A 269 -11.46 4.67 17.76
CA GLU A 269 -10.68 3.44 17.94
C GLU A 269 -9.70 3.25 16.79
N LEU A 270 -10.15 3.47 15.55
CA LEU A 270 -9.28 3.48 14.36
C LEU A 270 -8.14 4.50 14.49
N ASN A 271 -8.46 5.71 14.97
CA ASN A 271 -7.46 6.74 15.22
C ASN A 271 -6.54 6.38 16.41
N ALA A 272 -7.05 5.70 17.43
CA ALA A 272 -6.24 5.21 18.54
C ALA A 272 -5.26 4.13 18.07
N PHE A 273 -5.70 3.21 17.20
CA PHE A 273 -4.87 2.19 16.58
C PHE A 273 -3.72 2.82 15.77
N ILE A 274 -4.02 3.72 14.83
CA ILE A 274 -3.00 4.44 14.05
C ILE A 274 -2.05 5.19 14.97
N GLY A 275 -2.59 5.90 15.96
CA GLY A 275 -1.82 6.67 16.93
C GLY A 275 -0.93 5.81 17.81
N SER A 276 -1.31 4.56 18.06
CA SER A 276 -0.50 3.62 18.83
C SER A 276 0.78 3.22 18.09
N ILE A 277 0.74 3.17 16.76
CA ILE A 277 1.94 2.92 15.95
C ILE A 277 2.83 4.17 15.98
N ALA A 278 2.25 5.33 15.68
CA ALA A 278 2.96 6.61 15.63
C ALA A 278 3.68 6.95 16.95
N ASN A 279 3.04 6.64 18.08
CA ASN A 279 3.52 6.98 19.42
C ASN A 279 4.25 5.84 20.14
N GLY A 280 4.27 4.62 19.59
CA GLY A 280 4.98 3.48 20.20
C GLY A 280 4.27 2.93 21.43
N LEU A 281 2.97 2.62 21.27
CA LEU A 281 2.08 2.21 22.34
C LEU A 281 1.66 0.73 22.12
N PRO A 282 2.53 -0.26 22.41
CA PRO A 282 2.30 -1.65 22.01
C PRO A 282 1.01 -2.24 22.61
N LEU A 283 0.69 -1.98 23.88
CA LEU A 283 -0.56 -2.49 24.48
C LEU A 283 -1.81 -1.90 23.81
N ALA A 284 -1.76 -0.64 23.40
CA ALA A 284 -2.86 0.03 22.70
C ALA A 284 -3.04 -0.51 21.27
N LEU A 285 -1.99 -1.03 20.63
CA LEU A 285 -2.11 -1.71 19.33
C LEU A 285 -2.99 -2.95 19.41
N PHE A 286 -2.74 -3.82 20.37
CA PHE A 286 -3.58 -5.01 20.60
C PHE A 286 -4.99 -4.63 21.05
N THR A 287 -5.11 -3.62 21.92
CA THR A 287 -6.42 -3.23 22.49
C THR A 287 -7.36 -2.65 21.44
N PHE A 288 -6.86 -1.73 20.60
CA PHE A 288 -7.67 -1.00 19.62
C PHE A 288 -7.53 -1.56 18.20
N TYR A 289 -6.97 -2.75 18.05
CA TYR A 289 -6.83 -3.42 16.77
C TYR A 289 -8.18 -3.46 16.03
N PRO A 290 -8.22 -3.06 14.74
CA PRO A 290 -9.47 -2.96 14.01
C PRO A 290 -10.00 -4.33 13.56
N GLU A 291 -11.31 -4.42 13.35
CA GLU A 291 -11.92 -5.53 12.62
C GLU A 291 -11.63 -5.33 11.12
N ILE A 292 -10.68 -6.08 10.57
CA ILE A 292 -10.23 -5.92 9.17
C ILE A 292 -11.40 -6.15 8.21
N GLU A 293 -12.26 -7.11 8.53
CA GLU A 293 -13.38 -7.52 7.70
C GLU A 293 -14.43 -6.39 7.58
N LEU A 294 -14.56 -5.53 8.61
CA LEU A 294 -15.38 -4.33 8.53
C LEU A 294 -14.74 -3.26 7.64
N LEU A 295 -13.42 -3.12 7.66
CA LEU A 295 -12.69 -2.20 6.77
C LEU A 295 -12.84 -2.64 5.31
N ASP A 296 -12.72 -3.94 5.04
CA ASP A 296 -12.91 -4.54 3.71
C ASP A 296 -14.28 -4.21 3.16
N ARG A 297 -15.35 -4.55 3.89
CA ARG A 297 -16.73 -4.23 3.49
C ARG A 297 -16.95 -2.73 3.27
N CYS A 298 -16.34 -1.88 4.09
CA CYS A 298 -16.47 -0.43 3.97
C CYS A 298 -15.79 0.11 2.70
N ILE A 299 -14.60 -0.39 2.36
CA ILE A 299 -13.87 -0.04 1.14
C ILE A 299 -14.64 -0.53 -0.09
N GLU A 300 -15.10 -1.79 -0.08
CA GLU A 300 -15.90 -2.39 -1.15
C GLU A 300 -17.22 -1.63 -1.38
N GLU A 301 -17.98 -1.33 -0.32
CA GLU A 301 -19.21 -0.52 -0.40
C GLU A 301 -18.90 0.86 -0.99
N THR A 302 -17.81 1.49 -0.57
CA THR A 302 -17.39 2.81 -1.07
C THR A 302 -17.09 2.77 -2.57
N MET A 303 -16.29 1.81 -3.01
CA MET A 303 -15.92 1.66 -4.43
C MET A 303 -17.12 1.31 -5.31
N LYS A 304 -18.02 0.45 -4.81
CA LYS A 304 -19.26 0.12 -5.49
C LYS A 304 -20.12 1.37 -5.68
N ILE A 305 -20.38 2.13 -4.62
CA ILE A 305 -21.18 3.36 -4.69
C ILE A 305 -20.51 4.39 -5.61
N TYR A 306 -19.18 4.54 -5.53
CA TYR A 306 -18.45 5.43 -6.44
C TYR A 306 -18.74 5.10 -7.92
N ASN A 307 -18.66 3.82 -8.29
CA ASN A 307 -18.92 3.35 -9.65
C ASN A 307 -20.40 3.48 -10.05
N ASP A 308 -21.33 3.16 -9.14
CA ASP A 308 -22.79 3.22 -9.38
C ASP A 308 -23.28 4.64 -9.70
N TYR A 309 -22.56 5.67 -9.22
CA TYR A 309 -22.86 7.08 -9.45
C TYR A 309 -22.12 7.70 -10.65
N VAL A 310 -21.47 6.87 -11.48
CA VAL A 310 -20.90 7.34 -12.76
C VAL A 310 -22.00 7.34 -13.82
N GLU A 311 -22.32 8.51 -14.33
CA GLU A 311 -23.22 8.66 -15.47
C GLU A 311 -22.45 8.48 -16.78
N VAL A 312 -22.97 7.62 -17.65
CA VAL A 312 -22.42 7.39 -18.98
C VAL A 312 -23.50 7.70 -20.02
N ASN A 313 -23.16 8.57 -20.97
CA ASN A 313 -23.95 8.81 -22.18
C ASN A 313 -23.09 8.43 -23.39
N ASP A 314 -23.53 7.43 -24.15
CA ASP A 314 -22.85 6.94 -25.35
C ASP A 314 -23.77 7.16 -26.56
N GLU A 315 -23.51 8.25 -27.27
CA GLU A 315 -24.18 8.62 -28.50
C GLU A 315 -23.23 8.42 -29.69
N LYS A 316 -23.78 8.28 -30.90
CA LYS A 316 -23.02 7.92 -32.11
C LYS A 316 -21.72 8.72 -32.37
N MET A 317 -21.62 9.96 -31.90
CA MET A 317 -20.45 10.83 -32.09
C MET A 317 -19.90 11.42 -30.78
N GLU A 318 -20.45 11.01 -29.62
CA GLU A 318 -20.02 11.51 -28.32
C GLU A 318 -20.12 10.42 -27.26
N ILE A 319 -19.02 10.15 -26.57
CA ILE A 319 -19.03 9.42 -25.30
C ILE A 319 -18.77 10.41 -24.17
N ARG A 320 -19.69 10.49 -23.22
CA ARG A 320 -19.59 11.35 -22.04
C ARG A 320 -19.68 10.51 -20.78
N VAL A 321 -18.61 10.54 -19.98
CA VAL A 321 -18.51 9.88 -18.69
C VAL A 321 -18.40 10.95 -17.61
N LYS A 322 -19.36 10.98 -16.70
CA LYS A 322 -19.44 11.98 -15.63
C LYS A 322 -19.52 11.29 -14.27
N ARG A 323 -18.44 11.41 -13.51
CA ARG A 323 -18.39 10.94 -12.12
C ARG A 323 -19.09 11.98 -11.25
N ARG A 324 -20.17 11.59 -10.59
CA ARG A 324 -20.95 12.51 -9.73
C ARG A 324 -20.48 12.48 -8.28
N LEU A 325 -19.62 11.53 -7.95
CA LEU A 325 -18.91 11.38 -6.69
C LEU A 325 -17.39 11.43 -6.95
N SER A 326 -16.64 11.85 -5.92
CA SER A 326 -15.19 11.74 -5.83
C SER A 326 -14.81 10.88 -4.63
N LEU A 327 -13.71 10.16 -4.73
CA LEU A 327 -13.10 9.44 -3.61
C LEU A 327 -12.56 10.48 -2.61
N GLY A 328 -13.21 10.54 -1.44
CA GLY A 328 -12.96 11.55 -0.43
C GLY A 328 -11.60 11.40 0.26
N ARG A 329 -11.21 12.44 1.02
CA ARG A 329 -9.87 12.52 1.64
C ARG A 329 -9.54 11.41 2.64
N ASP A 330 -10.55 10.80 3.27
CA ASP A 330 -10.33 9.74 4.25
C ASP A 330 -10.28 8.35 3.59
N PHE A 331 -10.65 8.22 2.32
CA PHE A 331 -10.61 6.94 1.61
C PHE A 331 -9.18 6.39 1.45
N PRO A 332 -8.18 7.18 0.98
CA PRO A 332 -6.79 6.76 1.02
C PRO A 332 -6.28 6.35 2.40
N SER A 333 -6.68 7.09 3.44
CA SER A 333 -6.30 6.78 4.82
C SER A 333 -6.90 5.45 5.29
N LEU A 334 -8.11 5.10 4.85
CA LEU A 334 -8.76 3.84 5.18
C LEU A 334 -8.06 2.64 4.52
N ILE A 335 -7.66 2.77 3.24
CA ILE A 335 -6.85 1.76 2.53
C ILE A 335 -5.54 1.50 3.27
N LYS A 336 -4.82 2.58 3.61
CA LYS A 336 -3.57 2.47 4.36
C LYS A 336 -3.77 1.84 5.74
N LEU A 337 -4.84 2.19 6.44
CA LEU A 337 -5.18 1.59 7.74
C LEU A 337 -5.41 0.09 7.59
N ARG A 338 -6.15 -0.34 6.57
CA ARG A 338 -6.35 -1.77 6.27
C ARG A 338 -5.01 -2.47 6.02
N LEU A 339 -4.15 -1.94 5.15
CA LEU A 339 -2.85 -2.53 4.86
C LEU A 339 -1.98 -2.63 6.11
N ILE A 340 -1.94 -1.57 6.92
CA ILE A 340 -1.25 -1.56 8.21
C ILE A 340 -1.77 -2.69 9.11
N ALA A 341 -3.09 -2.84 9.22
CA ALA A 341 -3.69 -3.89 10.03
C ALA A 341 -3.30 -5.28 9.51
N ARG A 342 -3.46 -5.55 8.21
CA ARG A 342 -3.04 -6.83 7.59
C ARG A 342 -1.55 -7.11 7.85
N ALA A 343 -0.70 -6.09 7.71
CA ALA A 343 0.73 -6.22 7.95
C ALA A 343 1.08 -6.52 9.42
N LEU A 344 0.37 -5.92 10.37
CA LEU A 344 0.56 -6.21 11.80
C LEU A 344 0.00 -7.58 12.19
N ARG A 345 -1.04 -8.08 11.51
CA ARG A 345 -1.55 -9.45 11.68
C ARG A 345 -0.46 -10.49 11.40
N GLU A 346 0.32 -10.30 10.33
CA GLU A 346 1.47 -11.14 9.98
C GLU A 346 2.59 -11.12 11.04
N LEU A 347 2.62 -10.09 11.89
CA LEU A 347 3.54 -10.00 13.02
C LEU A 347 2.99 -10.62 14.32
N GLY A 348 1.75 -11.14 14.29
CA GLY A 348 1.06 -11.73 15.43
C GLY A 348 0.19 -10.76 16.22
N VAL A 349 -0.10 -9.56 15.68
CA VAL A 349 -0.98 -8.59 16.35
C VAL A 349 -2.43 -8.86 15.98
N GLU A 350 -3.27 -9.03 17.00
CA GLU A 350 -4.72 -9.17 16.86
C GLU A 350 -5.42 -8.47 18.02
N LYS A 351 -6.75 -8.34 17.93
CA LYS A 351 -7.52 -7.68 18.97
C LYS A 351 -7.53 -8.52 20.25
N LYS A 352 -6.96 -7.99 21.33
CA LYS A 352 -6.92 -8.65 22.64
C LYS A 352 -7.29 -7.68 23.76
N SER A 353 -8.12 -8.15 24.69
CA SER A 353 -8.41 -7.44 25.93
C SER A 353 -7.32 -7.64 26.99
N GLU A 354 -6.57 -8.73 26.89
CA GLU A 354 -5.50 -9.12 27.81
C GLU A 354 -4.31 -9.58 26.98
N VAL A 355 -3.11 -9.05 27.26
CA VAL A 355 -1.92 -9.29 26.45
C VAL A 355 -0.76 -9.71 27.34
N GLU A 356 -0.01 -10.72 26.93
CA GLU A 356 1.19 -11.14 27.65
C GLU A 356 2.32 -10.12 27.47
N LEU A 357 3.09 -9.86 28.53
CA LEU A 357 4.28 -8.99 28.46
C LEU A 357 5.28 -9.47 27.38
N ALA A 358 5.38 -10.78 27.19
CA ALA A 358 6.20 -11.41 26.17
C ALA A 358 5.76 -11.02 24.75
N GLU A 359 4.46 -10.91 24.49
CA GLU A 359 3.93 -10.49 23.18
C GLU A 359 4.27 -9.01 22.90
N LEU A 360 4.23 -8.16 23.93
CA LEU A 360 4.66 -6.76 23.80
C LEU A 360 6.16 -6.66 23.48
N ASN A 361 6.98 -7.51 24.11
CA ASN A 361 8.41 -7.61 23.82
C ASN A 361 8.67 -8.12 22.39
N GLU A 362 7.96 -9.15 21.93
CA GLU A 362 8.09 -9.68 20.58
C GLU A 362 7.70 -8.64 19.52
N LEU A 363 6.59 -7.93 19.74
CA LEU A 363 6.17 -6.84 18.86
C LEU A 363 7.21 -5.71 18.81
N ARG A 364 7.81 -5.36 19.96
CA ARG A 364 8.90 -4.39 20.05
C ARG A 364 10.05 -4.76 19.12
N GLU A 365 10.55 -5.99 19.23
CA GLU A 365 11.68 -6.47 18.43
C GLU A 365 11.35 -6.52 16.93
N LYS A 366 10.12 -6.89 16.55
CA LYS A 366 9.75 -6.98 15.14
C LYS A 366 9.50 -5.60 14.51
N LEU A 367 8.76 -4.74 15.18
CA LEU A 367 8.21 -3.49 14.61
C LEU A 367 9.05 -2.26 14.96
N PHE A 368 9.42 -2.12 16.24
CA PHE A 368 10.00 -0.88 16.75
C PHE A 368 11.53 -0.88 16.77
N GLN A 369 12.20 -2.02 16.53
CA GLN A 369 13.68 -2.11 16.51
C GLN A 369 14.36 -1.09 15.58
N ARG A 370 13.70 -0.70 14.48
CA ARG A 370 14.23 0.26 13.50
C ARG A 370 14.19 1.71 14.00
N ASN A 371 13.46 1.99 15.09
CA ASN A 371 13.41 3.28 15.75
C ASN A 371 14.07 3.16 17.13
N GLU A 372 15.38 3.41 17.20
CA GLU A 372 16.20 3.22 18.41
C GLU A 372 15.60 3.89 19.65
N ARG A 373 15.08 5.11 19.50
CA ARG A 373 14.50 5.87 20.60
C ARG A 373 13.22 5.22 21.13
N MET A 374 12.28 4.88 20.24
CA MET A 374 11.03 4.23 20.64
C MET A 374 11.31 2.84 21.21
N ASN A 375 12.21 2.08 20.58
CA ASN A 375 12.63 0.76 21.02
C ASN A 375 13.18 0.80 22.46
N ALA A 376 14.10 1.72 22.73
CA ALA A 376 14.71 1.88 24.06
C ALA A 376 13.68 2.28 25.13
N MET A 377 12.75 3.18 24.80
CA MET A 377 11.67 3.61 25.70
C MET A 377 10.75 2.44 26.04
N ILE A 378 10.25 1.72 25.03
CA ILE A 378 9.40 0.54 25.21
C ILE A 378 10.14 -0.53 26.03
N SER A 379 11.41 -0.79 25.71
CA SER A 379 12.22 -1.76 26.45
C SER A 379 12.38 -1.41 27.92
N TYR A 380 12.62 -0.14 28.25
CA TYR A 380 12.73 0.31 29.62
C TYR A 380 11.42 0.09 30.40
N ASP A 381 10.29 0.49 29.82
CA ASP A 381 8.98 0.34 30.47
C ASP A 381 8.60 -1.14 30.67
N LEU A 382 8.86 -2.00 29.69
CA LEU A 382 8.58 -3.45 29.81
C LEU A 382 9.47 -4.12 30.87
N ASN A 383 10.76 -3.77 30.94
CA ASN A 383 11.67 -4.30 31.95
C ASN A 383 11.28 -3.84 33.37
N GLU A 384 10.84 -2.58 33.54
CA GLU A 384 10.35 -2.09 34.84
C GLU A 384 9.18 -2.94 35.35
N ILE A 385 8.28 -3.36 34.45
CA ILE A 385 7.14 -4.22 34.77
C ILE A 385 7.63 -5.63 35.12
N GLU A 386 8.49 -6.22 34.29
CA GLU A 386 9.01 -7.58 34.50
C GLU A 386 9.70 -7.75 35.86
N GLU A 387 10.52 -6.78 36.27
CA GLU A 387 11.28 -6.83 37.52
C GLU A 387 10.41 -6.59 38.77
N LYS A 388 9.42 -5.71 38.67
CA LYS A 388 8.68 -5.22 39.85
C LYS A 388 7.34 -5.91 40.07
N VAL A 389 6.76 -6.54 39.05
CA VAL A 389 5.50 -7.27 39.19
C VAL A 389 5.76 -8.63 39.84
N GLY A 390 5.44 -8.68 41.14
CA GLY A 390 5.42 -9.92 41.92
C GLY A 390 4.23 -10.83 41.58
N GLN A 391 3.98 -11.79 42.48
CA GLN A 391 2.79 -12.66 42.38
C GLN A 391 1.50 -11.85 42.55
N ALA A 392 0.54 -12.05 41.66
CA ALA A 392 -0.73 -11.35 41.65
C ALA A 392 -1.82 -12.24 41.03
N ALA A 393 -2.59 -12.91 41.89
CA ALA A 393 -3.68 -13.80 41.47
C ALA A 393 -4.85 -13.04 40.82
N ASP A 394 -5.09 -11.81 41.26
CA ASP A 394 -6.14 -10.93 40.76
C ASP A 394 -5.57 -9.73 40.00
N TRP A 395 -6.41 -9.14 39.14
CA TRP A 395 -6.10 -7.88 38.44
C TRP A 395 -5.89 -6.74 39.43
N ARG A 396 -4.72 -6.11 39.37
CA ARG A 396 -4.37 -4.94 40.20
C ARG A 396 -3.75 -3.85 39.35
N LYS A 397 -3.96 -2.59 39.72
CA LYS A 397 -3.39 -1.45 38.97
C LYS A 397 -1.87 -1.48 39.06
N LEU A 398 -1.18 -1.21 37.95
CA LEU A 398 0.28 -1.24 37.86
C LEU A 398 0.94 -0.33 38.91
N LYS A 399 0.33 0.82 39.22
CA LYS A 399 0.80 1.74 40.27
C LYS A 399 0.98 1.11 41.65
N GLU A 400 0.21 0.06 41.98
CA GLU A 400 0.28 -0.61 43.27
C GLU A 400 1.58 -1.39 43.42
N PHE A 401 2.08 -2.00 42.34
CA PHE A 401 3.37 -2.69 42.31
C PHE A 401 4.53 -1.70 42.29
N LEU A 402 4.35 -0.56 41.59
CA LEU A 402 5.39 0.46 41.44
C LEU A 402 5.43 1.49 42.57
N GLY A 403 4.53 1.42 43.55
CA GLY A 403 4.46 2.36 44.67
C GLY A 403 4.10 3.80 44.28
N TYR A 404 3.40 3.99 43.15
CA TYR A 404 3.11 5.32 42.60
C TYR A 404 1.80 5.90 43.17
N LYS A 405 1.82 7.18 43.59
CA LYS A 405 0.70 7.87 44.25
C LYS A 405 0.03 8.98 43.41
N GLY A 406 0.38 9.12 42.14
CA GLY A 406 -0.22 10.12 41.25
C GLY A 406 -1.54 9.67 40.62
N ASN A 407 -2.12 10.56 39.82
CA ASN A 407 -3.30 10.30 38.98
C ASN A 407 -2.87 10.05 37.52
N TYR A 408 -3.80 9.56 36.71
CA TYR A 408 -3.61 9.45 35.27
C TYR A 408 -3.20 10.79 34.65
N ASP A 409 -2.16 10.78 33.82
CA ASP A 409 -1.68 11.93 33.07
C ASP A 409 -1.30 11.53 31.63
N HIS A 410 -1.77 12.29 30.65
CA HIS A 410 -1.57 12.00 29.23
C HIS A 410 -0.10 12.09 28.79
N ARG A 411 0.73 12.92 29.43
CA ARG A 411 2.17 13.01 29.14
C ARG A 411 2.88 11.78 29.64
N ASN A 412 2.52 11.31 30.85
CA ASN A 412 3.03 10.05 31.37
C ASN A 412 2.61 8.87 30.47
N PHE A 413 1.37 8.88 29.96
CA PHE A 413 0.91 7.85 29.02
C PHE A 413 1.77 7.77 27.76
N LEU A 414 2.07 8.90 27.11
CA LEU A 414 2.93 8.91 25.92
C LEU A 414 4.41 8.65 26.25
N ALA A 415 4.89 9.13 27.41
CA ALA A 415 6.29 8.96 27.82
C ALA A 415 6.63 7.56 28.33
N HIS A 416 5.62 6.77 28.72
CA HIS A 416 5.76 5.40 29.19
C HIS A 416 5.16 4.39 28.20
N SER A 417 5.27 4.64 26.90
CA SER A 417 4.88 3.68 25.86
C SER A 417 3.43 3.18 25.98
N GLY A 418 2.54 4.02 26.52
CA GLY A 418 1.15 3.67 26.77
C GLY A 418 0.92 2.80 28.01
N LEU A 419 1.96 2.47 28.78
CA LEU A 419 1.94 1.65 29.99
C LEU A 419 1.77 2.50 31.26
N GLU A 420 0.86 3.49 31.21
CA GLU A 420 0.65 4.42 32.31
C GLU A 420 0.13 3.71 33.57
N ARG A 421 0.78 4.00 34.71
CA ARG A 421 0.64 3.25 35.97
C ARG A 421 -0.79 3.23 36.53
N ASN A 422 -1.61 4.24 36.25
CA ASN A 422 -3.01 4.32 36.67
C ASN A 422 -3.98 3.70 35.65
N ALA A 423 -3.59 3.64 34.38
CA ALA A 423 -4.41 3.12 33.29
C ALA A 423 -4.21 1.63 33.01
N VAL A 424 -3.13 1.02 33.48
CA VAL A 424 -2.84 -0.41 33.25
C VAL A 424 -3.12 -1.25 34.49
N GLU A 425 -3.77 -2.39 34.28
CA GLU A 425 -3.91 -3.47 35.24
C GLU A 425 -2.99 -4.62 34.85
N VAL A 426 -2.48 -5.32 35.87
CA VAL A 426 -1.57 -6.45 35.71
C VAL A 426 -2.05 -7.62 36.56
N LYS A 427 -1.92 -8.83 36.01
CA LYS A 427 -2.14 -10.11 36.68
C LYS A 427 -0.95 -11.03 36.37
N ARG A 428 -0.55 -11.88 37.32
CA ARG A 428 0.46 -12.91 37.10
C ARG A 428 -0.17 -14.29 37.25
N GLU A 429 -0.22 -15.03 36.15
CA GLU A 429 -0.86 -16.35 36.08
C GLU A 429 0.05 -17.33 35.33
N ASN A 430 0.33 -18.50 35.92
CA ASN A 430 1.21 -19.53 35.33
C ASN A 430 2.57 -18.97 34.85
N ASP A 431 3.22 -18.16 35.68
CA ASP A 431 4.47 -17.43 35.39
C ASP A 431 4.43 -16.42 34.23
N LYS A 432 3.25 -16.13 33.68
CA LYS A 432 3.03 -15.11 32.67
C LYS A 432 2.52 -13.83 33.31
N ILE A 433 3.02 -12.68 32.84
CA ILE A 433 2.53 -11.35 33.21
C ILE A 433 1.55 -10.92 32.13
N LEU A 434 0.30 -10.72 32.51
CA LEU A 434 -0.78 -10.26 31.63
C LEU A 434 -1.08 -8.79 31.93
N LEU A 435 -1.30 -8.01 30.87
CA LEU A 435 -1.60 -6.58 30.94
C LEU A 435 -2.92 -6.28 30.23
N LYS A 436 -3.65 -5.30 30.76
CA LYS A 436 -4.80 -4.69 30.09
C LYS A 436 -5.01 -3.24 30.54
N TYR A 437 -5.78 -2.48 29.78
CA TYR A 437 -6.22 -1.17 30.22
C TYR A 437 -7.42 -1.28 31.17
N CYS A 438 -7.45 -0.42 32.20
CA CYS A 438 -8.59 -0.30 33.10
C CYS A 438 -9.84 0.16 32.33
N GLU A 439 -10.98 -0.50 32.56
CA GLU A 439 -12.24 -0.17 31.89
C GLU A 439 -12.69 1.27 32.15
N ASP A 440 -12.43 1.82 33.33
CA ASP A 440 -12.78 3.20 33.71
C ASP A 440 -11.96 4.27 32.95
N LEU A 441 -10.79 3.90 32.44
CA LEU A 441 -9.87 4.81 31.74
C LEU A 441 -9.76 4.54 30.24
N ILE A 442 -10.37 3.47 29.71
CA ILE A 442 -10.24 3.07 28.31
C ILE A 442 -10.61 4.20 27.33
N LYS A 443 -11.60 5.03 27.66
CA LYS A 443 -12.00 6.18 26.83
C LYS A 443 -10.89 7.23 26.74
N ARG A 444 -10.20 7.50 27.85
CA ARG A 444 -9.07 8.45 27.89
C ARG A 444 -7.87 7.90 27.16
N VAL A 445 -7.55 6.62 27.38
CA VAL A 445 -6.48 5.90 26.66
C VAL A 445 -6.72 5.97 25.15
N LYS A 446 -7.95 5.74 24.69
CA LYS A 446 -8.34 5.85 23.27
C LYS A 446 -8.09 7.26 22.72
N GLU A 447 -8.49 8.29 23.45
CA GLU A 447 -8.32 9.69 23.03
C GLU A 447 -6.83 10.11 23.04
N ASP A 448 -6.08 9.69 24.04
CA ASP A 448 -4.67 10.05 24.21
C ASP A 448 -3.75 9.26 23.26
N SER A 449 -4.12 8.04 22.87
CA SER A 449 -3.40 7.26 21.84
C SER A 449 -3.40 7.97 20.48
N ALA A 450 -4.49 8.67 20.15
CA ALA A 450 -4.64 9.42 18.90
C ALA A 450 -4.02 10.83 18.93
N ARG A 451 -3.32 11.22 20.01
CA ARG A 451 -2.63 12.51 20.08
C ARG A 451 -1.38 12.52 19.19
N GLY A 452 -1.04 13.69 18.68
CA GLY A 452 0.13 13.88 17.82
C GLY A 452 -0.07 13.45 16.36
N LEU A 453 -1.17 12.76 16.04
CA LEU A 453 -1.53 12.47 14.65
C LEU A 453 -1.84 13.75 13.87
N LEU A 454 -1.26 13.87 12.68
CA LEU A 454 -1.52 14.96 11.75
C LEU A 454 -2.95 14.82 11.19
N SER A 455 -3.64 15.95 11.06
CA SER A 455 -4.89 16.04 10.30
C SER A 455 -4.61 16.60 8.91
N TRP A 456 -5.37 16.15 7.89
CA TRP A 456 -5.34 16.75 6.55
C TRP A 456 -5.41 18.29 6.61
N GLY A 457 -4.37 18.97 6.10
CA GLY A 457 -4.29 20.44 6.03
C GLY A 457 -3.46 21.13 7.13
N GLN A 458 -2.82 20.35 8.01
CA GLN A 458 -1.70 20.77 8.86
C GLN A 458 -0.41 20.18 8.32
#